data_AF-A0A7Y3D505-F1
#
_entry.id   AF-A0A7Y3D505-F1
#
_cell.length_a   1.000
_cell.length_b   1.000
_cell.length_c   1.000
_cell.angle_alpha   90.00
_cell.angle_beta   90.00
_cell.angle_gamma   90.00
#
_symmetry.space_group_name_H-M   'P 1'
#
loop_
_entity.id
_entity.type
_entity.pdbx_description
1 polymer ?
#
loop_
_entity_poly.entity_id
_entity_poly.type
_entity_poly.pdbx_seq_one_letter_code
_entity_poly.pdbx_strand_id
1 'polypeptide(L)'
;MRFLYNLLTYILLLPILAYWTLRGVGNRAYFDRLGQRFGFGFSEIKRCIWVHAVSVGEVQAAAPLVRVLARRFPDHALLITTVTPTGAERVRSLFGDSVHHAYIPFEFPHAVNAFFRRTRPVAALIMETEIWPNLYRGCGVRKVPLILVSARISPKSVPGYRKLLPLIRETLSHGIIIASQSQPDAERFLELGANPDRTHVMGNIKFDIEADASTTANGQAERAALFGDRPVWIAASTHEGEETIVLDVHEALRARHDDLLLVLVPRHPERFAAVRELVEKRGHSVVSRTDRQPVGDAAVFLCDTMGEVPLFYAASDVAFVAGSLVPIGGHNLLEPASLGVPLVTGPHNFNAQDIADLFLELGACRRVDDADELVETISELLSNPDEAARLGRAGQKVLEENRGALERLLVLLEPLLVA
;
A
#
# COMPACT_ATOMS: atom_id res chain seq x y z
N MET A 1 5.17 34.78 -6.35
CA MET A 1 4.57 33.59 -5.71
C MET A 1 5.54 32.84 -4.80
N ARG A 2 6.73 32.43 -5.24
CA ARG A 2 7.65 31.64 -4.38
C ARG A 2 8.11 32.33 -3.10
N PHE A 3 8.43 33.62 -3.15
CA PHE A 3 8.76 34.38 -1.93
C PHE A 3 7.61 34.34 -0.92
N LEU A 4 6.37 34.56 -1.38
CA LEU A 4 5.17 34.49 -0.55
C LEU A 4 4.93 33.07 -0.01
N TYR A 5 5.16 32.04 -0.84
CA TYR A 5 5.12 30.63 -0.40
C TYR A 5 6.13 30.37 0.71
N ASN A 6 7.39 30.78 0.55
CA ASN A 6 8.41 30.62 1.58
C ASN A 6 8.05 31.39 2.85
N LEU A 7 7.61 32.65 2.72
CA LEU A 7 7.15 33.42 3.86
C LEU A 7 6.01 32.70 4.60
N LEU A 8 5.04 32.16 3.85
CA LEU A 8 3.94 31.38 4.41
C LEU A 8 4.43 30.12 5.13
N THR A 9 5.41 29.38 4.59
CA THR A 9 5.97 28.21 5.29
C THR A 9 6.49 28.60 6.68
N TYR A 10 7.23 29.72 6.80
CA TYR A 10 7.74 30.21 8.08
C TYR A 10 6.65 30.77 9.00
N ILE A 11 5.62 31.43 8.47
CA ILE A 11 4.47 31.88 9.28
C ILE A 11 3.74 30.67 9.88
N LEU A 12 3.61 29.59 9.10
CA LEU A 12 2.98 28.35 9.55
C LEU A 12 3.85 27.51 10.49
N LEU A 13 5.07 27.94 10.83
CA LEU A 13 5.95 27.21 11.74
C LEU A 13 5.32 26.97 13.10
N LEU A 14 4.74 28.02 13.72
CA LEU A 14 4.11 27.91 15.04
C LEU A 14 2.92 26.93 15.05
N PRO A 15 1.94 27.01 14.13
CA PRO A 15 0.86 26.02 14.10
C PRO A 15 1.36 24.61 13.72
N ILE A 16 2.38 24.48 12.87
CA ILE A 16 3.01 23.18 12.58
C ILE A 16 3.62 22.60 13.86
N LEU A 17 4.39 23.38 14.62
CA LEU A 17 4.98 22.94 15.89
C LEU A 17 3.90 22.55 16.91
N ALA A 18 2.83 23.34 17.03
CA ALA A 18 1.70 23.03 17.90
C ALA A 18 1.02 21.72 17.50
N TYR A 19 0.69 21.55 16.22
CA TYR A 19 0.11 20.32 15.68
C TYR A 19 1.00 19.10 15.95
N TRP A 20 2.30 19.19 15.66
CA TRP A 20 3.25 18.10 15.88
C TRP A 20 3.44 17.78 17.36
N THR A 21 3.43 18.79 18.23
CA THR A 21 3.50 18.59 19.68
C THR A 21 2.26 17.88 20.19
N LEU A 22 1.07 18.30 19.78
CA LEU A 22 -0.20 17.66 20.16
C LEU A 22 -0.25 16.20 19.69
N ARG A 23 0.15 15.93 18.44
CA ARG A 23 0.29 14.56 17.93
C ARG A 23 1.32 13.75 18.74
N GLY A 24 2.44 14.37 19.09
CA GLY A 24 3.52 13.76 19.87
C GLY A 24 3.16 13.42 21.32
N VAL A 25 2.24 14.17 21.93
CA VAL A 25 1.67 13.84 23.26
C VAL A 25 0.89 12.52 23.18
N GLY A 26 0.10 12.32 22.11
CA GLY A 26 -0.66 11.08 21.90
C GLY A 26 0.19 9.90 21.38
N ASN A 27 1.21 10.17 20.57
CA ASN A 27 2.15 9.17 20.07
C ASN A 27 3.56 9.74 20.03
N ARG A 28 4.40 9.32 20.99
CA ARG A 28 5.78 9.83 21.14
C ARG A 28 6.67 9.57 19.92
N ALA A 29 6.31 8.64 19.03
CA ALA A 29 7.03 8.39 17.79
C ALA A 29 7.03 9.60 16.83
N TYR A 30 6.11 10.56 17.00
CA TYR A 30 6.13 11.82 16.26
C TYR A 30 7.32 12.73 16.65
N PHE A 31 7.92 12.51 17.83
CA PHE A 31 9.14 13.20 18.24
C PHE A 31 10.43 12.48 17.78
N ASP A 32 10.32 11.25 17.24
CA ASP A 32 11.47 10.53 16.69
C ASP A 32 12.14 11.35 15.60
N ARG A 33 13.46 11.55 15.72
CA ARG A 33 14.31 12.28 14.76
C ARG A 33 13.70 13.61 14.27
N LEU A 34 12.97 14.33 15.14
CA LEU A 34 12.27 15.56 14.78
C LEU A 34 13.19 16.61 14.12
N GLY A 35 14.47 16.63 14.51
CA GLY A 35 15.49 17.48 13.90
C GLY A 35 15.57 17.35 12.37
N GLN A 36 15.32 16.17 11.81
CA GLN A 36 15.34 15.93 10.35
C GLN A 36 14.32 16.79 9.62
N ARG A 37 13.13 16.97 10.22
CA ARG A 37 12.08 17.82 9.66
C ARG A 37 12.50 19.29 9.54
N PHE A 38 13.41 19.74 10.40
CA PHE A 38 13.95 21.09 10.41
C PHE A 38 15.33 21.22 9.75
N GLY A 39 15.84 20.16 9.12
CA GLY A 39 17.13 20.21 8.40
C GLY A 39 18.35 19.68 9.16
N PHE A 40 18.16 19.03 10.31
CA PHE A 40 19.24 18.58 11.20
C PHE A 40 19.25 17.05 11.33
N GLY A 41 20.41 16.44 11.63
CA GLY A 41 20.47 15.00 11.93
C GLY A 41 20.22 14.05 10.74
N PHE A 42 20.38 14.54 9.51
CA PHE A 42 20.47 13.66 8.34
C PHE A 42 21.83 12.96 8.29
N SER A 43 21.81 11.65 8.04
CA SER A 43 23.02 10.88 7.75
C SER A 43 23.65 11.36 6.44
N GLU A 44 24.97 11.32 6.35
CA GLU A 44 25.65 11.56 5.08
C GLU A 44 25.53 10.31 4.21
N ILE A 45 24.85 10.46 3.08
CA ILE A 45 24.68 9.42 2.08
C ILE A 45 25.25 9.96 0.77
N LYS A 46 25.99 9.14 0.04
CA LYS A 46 26.56 9.51 -1.25
C LYS A 46 25.87 8.69 -2.34
N ARG A 47 25.52 9.35 -3.43
CA ARG A 47 24.95 8.73 -4.64
C ARG A 47 23.74 7.82 -4.36
N CYS A 48 22.72 8.35 -3.70
CA CYS A 48 21.52 7.56 -3.45
C CYS A 48 20.44 7.74 -4.51
N ILE A 49 19.67 6.68 -4.75
CA ILE A 49 18.35 6.78 -5.39
C ILE A 49 17.37 7.09 -4.26
N TRP A 50 16.75 8.27 -4.32
CA TRP A 50 15.83 8.73 -3.30
C TRP A 50 14.39 8.39 -3.69
N VAL A 51 13.71 7.59 -2.88
CA VAL A 51 12.28 7.29 -2.98
C VAL A 51 11.54 8.03 -1.86
N HIS A 52 10.49 8.78 -2.18
CA HIS A 52 9.60 9.39 -1.21
C HIS A 52 8.24 8.71 -1.21
N ALA A 53 7.83 8.23 -0.04
CA ALA A 53 6.53 7.62 0.21
C ALA A 53 5.97 8.18 1.54
N VAL A 54 4.94 9.00 1.47
CA VAL A 54 4.42 9.83 2.56
C VAL A 54 3.91 8.98 3.73
N SER A 55 3.29 7.83 3.43
CA SER A 55 2.47 7.01 4.34
C SER A 55 2.77 5.51 4.22
N VAL A 56 2.15 4.70 5.09
CA VAL A 56 2.24 3.23 5.04
C VAL A 56 1.79 2.67 3.70
N GLY A 57 0.69 3.18 3.15
CA GLY A 57 0.14 2.73 1.87
C GLY A 57 1.10 2.98 0.71
N GLU A 58 1.75 4.14 0.69
CA GLU A 58 2.74 4.47 -0.34
C GLU A 58 4.05 3.69 -0.16
N VAL A 59 4.47 3.44 1.08
CA VAL A 59 5.64 2.58 1.33
C VAL A 59 5.38 1.16 0.83
N GLN A 60 4.17 0.64 1.05
CA GLN A 60 3.74 -0.66 0.50
C GLN A 60 3.76 -0.63 -1.03
N ALA A 61 3.19 0.41 -1.64
CA ALA A 61 3.13 0.57 -3.09
C ALA A 61 4.52 0.70 -3.73
N ALA A 62 5.46 1.36 -3.05
CA ALA A 62 6.83 1.54 -3.52
C ALA A 62 7.70 0.27 -3.33
N ALA A 63 7.23 -0.73 -2.59
CA ALA A 63 8.08 -1.86 -2.22
C ALA A 63 8.60 -2.70 -3.40
N PRO A 64 7.78 -3.03 -4.42
CA PRO A 64 8.28 -3.69 -5.63
C PRO A 64 9.36 -2.86 -6.33
N LEU A 65 9.13 -1.54 -6.47
CA LEU A 65 10.10 -0.61 -7.05
C LEU A 65 11.42 -0.62 -6.28
N VAL A 66 11.40 -0.45 -4.95
CA VAL A 66 12.60 -0.46 -4.11
C VAL A 66 13.38 -1.77 -4.25
N ARG A 67 12.70 -2.92 -4.26
CA ARG A 67 13.34 -4.24 -4.43
C ARG A 67 13.99 -4.39 -5.80
N VAL A 68 13.35 -3.89 -6.87
CA VAL A 68 13.96 -3.92 -8.21
C VAL A 68 15.15 -2.97 -8.29
N LEU A 69 15.06 -1.78 -7.72
CA LEU A 69 16.18 -0.82 -7.68
C LEU A 69 17.39 -1.41 -6.93
N ALA A 70 17.17 -2.07 -5.79
CA ALA A 70 18.23 -2.72 -5.02
C ALA A 70 18.94 -3.81 -5.83
N ARG A 71 18.18 -4.59 -6.62
CA ARG A 71 18.71 -5.66 -7.47
C ARG A 71 19.44 -5.12 -8.70
N ARG A 72 18.88 -4.11 -9.39
CA ARG A 72 19.38 -3.60 -10.68
C ARG A 72 20.49 -2.57 -10.54
N PHE A 73 20.54 -1.86 -9.41
CA PHE A 73 21.54 -0.82 -9.12
C PHE A 73 22.22 -1.03 -7.76
N PRO A 74 22.92 -2.16 -7.56
CA PRO A 74 23.51 -2.51 -6.25
C PRO A 74 24.57 -1.51 -5.76
N ASP A 75 25.19 -0.75 -6.66
CA ASP A 75 26.19 0.27 -6.34
C ASP A 75 25.59 1.61 -5.85
N HIS A 76 24.27 1.74 -5.88
CA HIS A 76 23.57 2.93 -5.41
C HIS A 76 22.92 2.67 -4.05
N ALA A 77 23.21 3.54 -3.09
CA ALA A 77 22.46 3.52 -1.83
C ALA A 77 20.98 3.83 -2.10
N LEU A 78 20.07 3.18 -1.39
CA LEU A 78 18.65 3.51 -1.45
C LEU A 78 18.29 4.35 -0.23
N LEU A 79 17.66 5.50 -0.47
CA LEU A 79 17.12 6.35 0.59
C LEU A 79 15.60 6.40 0.45
N ILE A 80 14.89 5.93 1.47
CA ILE A 80 13.45 6.09 1.57
C ILE A 80 13.13 7.21 2.55
N THR A 81 12.27 8.12 2.16
CA THR A 81 11.74 9.15 3.07
C THR A 81 10.25 9.00 3.29
N THR A 82 9.82 9.22 4.52
CA THR A 82 8.40 9.19 4.91
C THR A 82 8.02 10.45 5.68
N VAL A 83 6.72 10.72 5.81
CA VAL A 83 6.21 11.75 6.74
C VAL A 83 5.80 11.10 8.05
N THR A 84 5.07 9.99 8.02
CA THR A 84 4.48 9.40 9.23
C THR A 84 5.43 8.42 9.94
N PRO A 85 5.34 8.30 11.28
CA PRO A 85 6.09 7.27 12.03
C PRO A 85 5.72 5.85 11.62
N THR A 86 4.44 5.60 11.36
CA THR A 86 3.96 4.29 10.87
C THR A 86 4.55 3.94 9.50
N GLY A 87 4.73 4.92 8.61
CA GLY A 87 5.45 4.73 7.36
C GLY A 87 6.92 4.34 7.60
N ALA A 88 7.59 4.97 8.57
CA ALA A 88 8.97 4.64 8.94
C ALA A 88 9.10 3.22 9.52
N GLU A 89 8.15 2.80 10.37
CA GLU A 89 8.06 1.43 10.87
C GLU A 89 7.85 0.43 9.74
N ARG A 90 7.00 0.76 8.75
CA ARG A 90 6.78 -0.09 7.59
C ARG A 90 8.03 -0.24 6.73
N VAL A 91 8.79 0.84 6.52
CA VAL A 91 10.09 0.78 5.84
C VAL A 91 11.03 -0.19 6.56
N ARG A 92 11.16 -0.07 7.89
CA ARG A 92 12.01 -0.97 8.68
C ARG A 92 11.54 -2.42 8.60
N SER A 93 10.24 -2.67 8.67
CA SER A 93 9.65 -4.01 8.57
C SER A 93 9.89 -4.66 7.21
N LEU A 94 9.85 -3.89 6.11
CA LEU A 94 9.98 -4.42 4.75
C LEU A 94 11.43 -4.60 4.31
N PHE A 95 12.34 -3.72 4.76
CA PHE A 95 13.69 -3.62 4.21
C PHE A 95 14.80 -3.78 5.25
N GLY A 96 14.49 -3.75 6.55
CA GLY A 96 15.50 -3.76 7.61
C GLY A 96 16.55 -2.66 7.38
N ASP A 97 17.82 -3.05 7.43
CA ASP A 97 18.97 -2.16 7.22
C ASP A 97 19.44 -2.10 5.75
N SER A 98 18.74 -2.74 4.81
CA SER A 98 19.12 -2.73 3.39
C SER A 98 18.89 -1.39 2.69
N VAL A 99 18.15 -0.48 3.33
CA VAL A 99 17.88 0.87 2.84
C VAL A 99 18.11 1.90 3.94
N HIS A 100 18.53 3.11 3.58
CA HIS A 100 18.52 4.23 4.50
C HIS A 100 17.10 4.79 4.65
N HIS A 101 16.75 5.21 5.85
CA HIS A 101 15.50 5.92 6.13
C HIS A 101 15.76 7.31 6.74
N ALA A 102 14.99 8.30 6.29
CA ALA A 102 14.91 9.61 6.95
C ALA A 102 13.47 10.14 6.91
N TYR A 103 13.10 11.01 7.86
CA TYR A 103 11.90 11.82 7.67
C TYR A 103 12.16 12.91 6.64
N ILE A 104 11.19 13.14 5.73
CA ILE A 104 11.27 14.26 4.79
C ILE A 104 11.43 15.59 5.57
N PRO A 105 12.31 16.52 5.14
CA PRO A 105 12.31 17.86 5.70
C PRO A 105 10.98 18.56 5.45
N PHE A 106 10.57 19.45 6.34
CA PHE A 106 9.54 20.43 6.01
C PHE A 106 10.04 21.38 4.90
N GLU A 107 9.10 22.00 4.19
CA GLU A 107 9.35 22.87 3.03
C GLU A 107 10.04 24.20 3.35
N PHE A 108 10.83 24.27 4.42
CA PHE A 108 11.70 25.41 4.64
C PHE A 108 12.89 25.34 3.69
N PRO A 109 13.24 26.44 3.00
CA PRO A 109 14.40 26.46 2.10
C PRO A 109 15.70 25.98 2.77
N HIS A 110 15.93 26.30 4.04
CA HIS A 110 17.14 25.85 4.76
C HIS A 110 17.13 24.34 5.02
N ALA A 111 15.99 23.78 5.42
CA ALA A 111 15.85 22.36 5.73
C ALA A 111 15.99 21.50 4.48
N VAL A 112 15.32 21.89 3.39
CA VAL A 112 15.44 21.24 2.08
C VAL A 112 16.88 21.30 1.57
N ASN A 113 17.56 22.45 1.69
CA ASN A 113 18.97 22.55 1.28
C ASN A 113 19.90 21.68 2.14
N ALA A 114 19.62 21.54 3.44
CA ALA A 114 20.39 20.66 4.32
C ALA A 114 20.21 19.18 3.97
N PHE A 115 18.98 18.77 3.62
CA PHE A 115 18.68 17.43 3.11
C PHE A 115 19.53 17.13 1.88
N PHE A 116 19.42 17.90 0.79
CA PHE A 116 20.19 17.64 -0.43
C PHE A 116 21.70 17.66 -0.22
N ARG A 117 22.22 18.52 0.68
CA ARG A 117 23.65 18.57 0.99
C ARG A 117 24.15 17.28 1.62
N ARG A 118 23.32 16.65 2.46
CA ARG A 118 23.65 15.43 3.22
C ARG A 118 23.38 14.16 2.44
N THR A 119 22.33 14.13 1.61
CA THR A 119 21.87 12.89 0.93
C THR A 119 22.35 12.75 -0.51
N ARG A 120 22.64 13.87 -1.19
CA ARG A 120 23.18 13.92 -2.57
C ARG A 120 22.54 12.88 -3.53
N PRO A 121 21.21 12.93 -3.72
CA PRO A 121 20.52 11.97 -4.55
C PRO A 121 20.95 12.10 -6.02
N VAL A 122 21.05 10.96 -6.72
CA VAL A 122 21.26 10.89 -8.18
C VAL A 122 19.95 10.88 -8.95
N ALA A 123 18.86 10.45 -8.30
CA ALA A 123 17.50 10.57 -8.80
C ALA A 123 16.52 10.67 -7.62
N ALA A 124 15.38 11.33 -7.85
CA ALA A 124 14.28 11.44 -6.91
C ALA A 124 13.01 10.80 -7.51
N LEU A 125 12.44 9.84 -6.81
CA LEU A 125 11.22 9.12 -7.16
C LEU A 125 10.17 9.46 -6.10
N ILE A 126 9.18 10.26 -6.48
CA ILE A 126 8.13 10.72 -5.57
C ILE A 126 6.88 9.90 -5.85
N MET A 127 6.33 9.21 -4.85
CA MET A 127 5.13 8.40 -5.02
C MET A 127 3.86 9.25 -5.11
N GLU A 128 2.97 8.91 -6.04
CA GLU A 128 1.62 9.44 -6.19
C GLU A 128 1.53 10.98 -6.36
N THR A 129 1.01 11.71 -5.36
CA THR A 129 0.53 13.10 -5.53
C THR A 129 1.16 14.05 -4.53
N GLU A 130 2.48 14.15 -4.56
CA GLU A 130 3.22 14.92 -3.57
C GLU A 130 4.00 16.06 -4.26
N ILE A 131 3.31 17.17 -4.56
CA ILE A 131 3.90 18.35 -5.20
C ILE A 131 4.44 19.31 -4.13
N TRP A 132 5.75 19.22 -3.86
CA TRP A 132 6.47 20.01 -2.86
C TRP A 132 7.38 21.07 -3.51
N PRO A 133 6.94 22.34 -3.62
CA PRO A 133 7.63 23.38 -4.41
C PRO A 133 9.12 23.57 -4.12
N ASN A 134 9.53 23.55 -2.85
CA ASN A 134 10.92 23.76 -2.47
C ASN A 134 11.77 22.51 -2.71
N LEU A 135 11.25 21.30 -2.47
CA LEU A 135 11.93 20.05 -2.82
C LEU A 135 12.13 19.92 -4.33
N TYR A 136 11.11 20.20 -5.12
CA TYR A 136 11.15 20.12 -6.59
C TYR A 136 12.14 21.12 -7.18
N ARG A 137 12.12 22.37 -6.68
CA ARG A 137 13.14 23.36 -6.99
C ARG A 137 14.53 22.88 -6.58
N GLY A 138 14.64 22.23 -5.41
CA GLY A 138 15.86 21.67 -4.89
C GLY A 138 16.51 20.66 -5.84
N CYS A 139 15.68 19.80 -6.45
CA CYS A 139 16.07 18.90 -7.54
C CYS A 139 16.51 19.68 -8.79
N GLY A 140 15.69 20.61 -9.28
CA GLY A 140 15.99 21.38 -10.50
C GLY A 140 17.30 22.17 -10.42
N VAL A 141 17.54 22.90 -9.33
CA VAL A 141 18.78 23.68 -9.12
C VAL A 141 20.02 22.79 -9.09
N ARG A 142 19.89 21.55 -8.61
CA ARG A 142 20.99 20.58 -8.51
C ARG A 142 21.05 19.62 -9.70
N LYS A 143 20.15 19.78 -10.68
CA LYS A 143 19.99 18.87 -11.82
C LYS A 143 19.76 17.42 -11.40
N VAL A 144 19.10 17.19 -10.27
CA VAL A 144 18.65 15.86 -9.87
C VAL A 144 17.38 15.55 -10.66
N PRO A 145 17.35 14.50 -11.49
CA PRO A 145 16.12 14.08 -12.16
C PRO A 145 15.07 13.70 -11.12
N LEU A 146 13.88 14.29 -11.24
CA LEU A 146 12.72 13.96 -10.42
C LEU A 146 11.65 13.31 -11.29
N ILE A 147 11.18 12.14 -10.87
CA ILE A 147 10.05 11.44 -11.45
C ILE A 147 8.93 11.36 -10.42
N LEU A 148 7.74 11.83 -10.78
CA LEU A 148 6.52 11.57 -10.03
C LEU A 148 5.96 10.23 -10.50
N VAL A 149 6.07 9.22 -9.64
CA VAL A 149 5.77 7.81 -9.92
C VAL A 149 4.32 7.49 -9.61
N SER A 150 3.63 6.83 -10.55
CA SER A 150 2.19 6.57 -10.45
C SER A 150 1.42 7.84 -10.09
N ALA A 151 1.75 8.91 -10.80
CA ALA A 151 1.22 10.24 -10.57
C ALA A 151 -0.29 10.27 -10.81
N ARG A 152 -1.02 10.82 -9.85
CA ARG A 152 -2.47 11.01 -9.93
C ARG A 152 -2.84 12.38 -9.39
N ILE A 153 -3.96 12.96 -9.81
CA ILE A 153 -4.56 14.10 -9.12
C ILE A 153 -6.06 13.86 -9.13
N SER A 154 -6.66 13.80 -7.94
CA SER A 154 -8.11 13.63 -7.85
C SER A 154 -8.83 14.84 -8.50
N PRO A 155 -9.97 14.64 -9.17
CA PRO A 155 -10.77 15.75 -9.71
C PRO A 155 -11.10 16.82 -8.66
N LYS A 156 -11.31 16.40 -7.41
CA LYS A 156 -11.61 17.28 -6.27
C LYS A 156 -10.42 18.17 -5.88
N SER A 157 -9.18 17.73 -6.13
CA SER A 157 -7.96 18.48 -5.80
C SER A 157 -7.59 19.53 -6.85
N VAL A 158 -7.99 19.35 -8.12
CA VAL A 158 -7.64 20.24 -9.24
C VAL A 158 -7.99 21.71 -8.97
N PRO A 159 -9.20 22.07 -8.47
CA PRO A 159 -9.52 23.47 -8.18
C PRO A 159 -8.57 24.11 -7.17
N GLY A 160 -8.08 23.36 -6.19
CA GLY A 160 -7.10 23.82 -5.21
C GLY A 160 -5.76 24.16 -5.87
N TYR A 161 -5.24 23.27 -6.71
CA TYR A 161 -4.01 23.51 -7.47
C TYR A 161 -4.14 24.70 -8.43
N ARG A 162 -5.29 24.87 -9.09
CA ARG A 162 -5.56 26.01 -9.98
C ARG A 162 -5.48 27.36 -9.26
N LYS A 163 -5.87 27.45 -7.98
CA LYS A 163 -5.71 28.69 -7.18
C LYS A 163 -4.24 29.09 -6.99
N LEU A 164 -3.34 28.12 -7.00
CA LEU A 164 -1.89 28.32 -6.86
C LEU A 164 -1.13 28.10 -8.17
N LEU A 165 -1.82 28.18 -9.32
CA LEU A 165 -1.29 27.80 -10.62
C LEU A 165 0.09 28.42 -10.95
N PRO A 166 0.40 29.70 -10.68
CA PRO A 166 1.72 30.23 -10.98
C PRO A 166 2.84 29.58 -10.15
N LEU A 167 2.55 29.14 -8.91
CA LEU A 167 3.51 28.39 -8.10
C LEU A 167 3.64 26.96 -8.63
N ILE A 168 2.52 26.28 -8.91
CA ILE A 168 2.53 24.89 -9.37
C ILE A 168 3.19 24.75 -10.74
N ARG A 169 2.87 25.63 -11.70
CA ARG A 169 3.49 25.65 -13.02
C ARG A 169 5.00 25.82 -12.93
N GLU A 170 5.45 26.71 -12.05
CA GLU A 170 6.88 26.92 -11.80
C GLU A 170 7.53 25.73 -11.08
N THR A 171 6.82 25.07 -10.16
CA THR A 171 7.27 23.83 -9.54
C THR A 171 7.47 22.71 -10.57
N LEU A 172 6.52 22.55 -11.50
CA LEU A 172 6.57 21.54 -12.55
C LEU A 172 7.58 21.88 -13.66
N SER A 173 7.99 23.15 -13.80
CA SER A 173 8.97 23.57 -14.82
C SER A 173 10.41 23.15 -14.51
N HIS A 174 10.71 22.60 -13.32
CA HIS A 174 12.07 22.18 -12.90
C HIS A 174 12.52 20.86 -13.54
N GLY A 175 12.07 20.60 -14.77
CA GLY A 175 12.41 19.38 -15.48
C GLY A 175 11.91 18.14 -14.75
N ILE A 176 10.64 18.14 -14.38
CA ILE A 176 9.97 17.01 -13.74
C ILE A 176 9.48 16.04 -14.81
N ILE A 177 9.64 14.74 -14.55
CA ILE A 177 9.01 13.69 -15.35
C ILE A 177 7.77 13.23 -14.59
N ILE A 178 6.64 13.15 -15.29
CA ILE A 178 5.37 12.71 -14.72
C ILE A 178 5.05 11.35 -15.33
N ALA A 179 5.07 10.30 -14.51
CA ALA A 179 4.64 8.97 -14.88
C ALA A 179 3.23 8.74 -14.31
N SER A 180 2.20 9.17 -15.05
CA SER A 180 0.82 9.16 -14.58
C SER A 180 0.20 7.76 -14.59
N GLN A 181 -0.79 7.55 -13.71
CA GLN A 181 -1.53 6.28 -13.64
C GLN A 181 -2.43 6.10 -14.87
N SER A 182 -3.08 7.17 -15.31
CA SER A 182 -4.05 7.13 -16.40
C SER A 182 -3.92 8.34 -17.32
N GLN A 183 -4.61 8.27 -18.46
CA GLN A 183 -4.73 9.39 -19.40
C GLN A 183 -5.43 10.62 -18.76
N PRO A 184 -6.57 10.46 -18.04
CA PRO A 184 -7.16 11.57 -17.29
C PRO A 184 -6.22 12.20 -16.26
N ASP A 185 -5.36 11.41 -15.61
CA ASP A 185 -4.36 11.97 -14.69
C ASP A 185 -3.30 12.80 -15.42
N ALA A 186 -2.78 12.31 -16.56
CA ALA A 186 -1.85 13.07 -17.39
C ALA A 186 -2.45 14.42 -17.80
N GLU A 187 -3.70 14.42 -18.29
CA GLU A 187 -4.41 15.63 -18.70
C GLU A 187 -4.51 16.65 -17.56
N ARG A 188 -4.83 16.21 -16.34
CA ARG A 188 -4.87 17.11 -15.16
C ARG A 188 -3.49 17.71 -14.85
N PHE A 189 -2.40 16.96 -15.00
CA PHE A 189 -1.06 17.53 -14.84
C PHE A 189 -0.72 18.54 -15.94
N LEU A 190 -1.11 18.27 -17.19
CA LEU A 190 -0.92 19.19 -18.32
C LEU A 190 -1.70 20.49 -18.11
N GLU A 191 -2.95 20.41 -17.63
CA GLU A 191 -3.74 21.59 -17.24
C GLU A 191 -3.06 22.45 -16.16
N LEU A 192 -2.32 21.81 -15.26
CA LEU A 192 -1.56 22.49 -14.20
C LEU A 192 -0.20 23.03 -14.67
N GLY A 193 0.15 22.84 -15.94
CA GLY A 193 1.36 23.37 -16.57
C GLY A 193 2.55 22.42 -16.57
N ALA A 194 2.31 21.11 -16.48
CA ALA A 194 3.33 20.11 -16.78
C ALA A 194 3.80 20.19 -18.24
N ASN A 195 5.03 19.77 -18.49
CA ASN A 195 5.58 19.69 -19.84
C ASN A 195 5.01 18.44 -20.56
N PRO A 196 4.37 18.59 -21.74
CA PRO A 196 3.88 17.46 -22.53
C PRO A 196 4.94 16.41 -22.86
N ASP A 197 6.16 16.83 -23.22
CA ASP A 197 7.25 15.93 -23.63
C ASP A 197 7.80 15.10 -22.46
N ARG A 198 7.41 15.44 -21.23
CA ARG A 198 7.86 14.80 -19.99
C ARG A 198 6.71 14.23 -19.18
N THR A 199 5.52 14.14 -19.78
CA THR A 199 4.33 13.59 -19.16
C THR A 199 3.95 12.31 -19.91
N HIS A 200 3.99 11.19 -19.22
CA HIS A 200 3.79 9.87 -19.79
C HIS A 200 2.72 9.11 -19.01
N VAL A 201 1.81 8.46 -19.73
CA VAL A 201 0.88 7.50 -19.14
C VAL A 201 1.60 6.18 -18.95
N MET A 202 1.82 5.79 -17.70
CA MET A 202 2.66 4.64 -17.35
C MET A 202 1.90 3.56 -16.58
N GLY A 203 0.71 3.85 -16.04
CA GLY A 203 -0.02 2.91 -15.20
C GLY A 203 0.34 3.05 -13.72
N ASN A 204 -0.26 2.18 -12.90
CA ASN A 204 -0.10 2.21 -11.46
C ASN A 204 0.76 1.03 -10.99
N ILE A 205 1.92 1.32 -10.38
CA ILE A 205 2.86 0.27 -9.96
C ILE A 205 2.30 -0.66 -8.88
N LYS A 206 1.18 -0.29 -8.24
CA LYS A 206 0.47 -1.17 -7.30
C LYS A 206 0.03 -2.48 -7.97
N PHE A 207 -0.23 -2.49 -9.28
CA PHE A 207 -0.62 -3.70 -10.01
C PHE A 207 0.57 -4.60 -10.40
N ASP A 208 1.81 -4.09 -10.30
CA ASP A 208 3.05 -4.86 -10.54
C ASP A 208 3.43 -5.78 -9.35
N ILE A 209 2.43 -6.29 -8.62
CA ILE A 209 2.65 -7.36 -7.64
C ILE A 209 2.99 -8.62 -8.43
N GLU A 210 4.21 -9.14 -8.22
CA GLU A 210 4.60 -10.44 -8.73
C GLU A 210 3.79 -11.52 -7.98
N ALA A 211 3.01 -12.31 -8.72
CA ALA A 211 2.51 -13.57 -8.23
C ALA A 211 3.72 -14.52 -8.17
N ASP A 212 4.37 -14.56 -7.01
CA ASP A 212 5.53 -15.43 -6.84
C ASP A 212 5.05 -16.88 -6.94
N ALA A 213 5.48 -17.59 -7.98
CA ALA A 213 5.17 -19.00 -8.16
C ALA A 213 5.55 -19.83 -6.92
N SER A 214 6.58 -19.39 -6.19
CA SER A 214 6.95 -19.97 -4.91
C SER A 214 5.88 -19.78 -3.84
N THR A 215 5.21 -18.62 -3.78
CA THR A 215 4.10 -18.38 -2.84
C THR A 215 2.91 -19.28 -3.13
N THR A 216 2.57 -19.50 -4.41
CA THR A 216 1.49 -20.42 -4.77
C THR A 216 1.85 -21.86 -4.37
N ALA A 217 3.05 -22.32 -4.73
CA ALA A 217 3.51 -23.67 -4.38
C ALA A 217 3.59 -23.89 -2.86
N ASN A 218 4.13 -22.92 -2.12
CA ASN A 218 4.23 -22.96 -0.66
C ASN A 218 2.85 -22.94 0.00
N GLY A 219 1.90 -22.14 -0.51
CA GLY A 219 0.53 -22.09 0.01
C GLY A 219 -0.21 -23.40 -0.19
N GLN A 220 -0.05 -24.05 -1.34
CA GLN A 220 -0.61 -25.37 -1.60
C GLN A 220 0.04 -26.46 -0.73
N ALA A 221 1.35 -26.37 -0.47
CA ALA A 221 2.03 -27.27 0.45
C ALA A 221 1.53 -27.09 1.91
N GLU A 222 1.33 -25.85 2.35
CA GLU A 222 0.77 -25.54 3.67
C GLU A 222 -0.69 -25.99 3.77
N ARG A 223 -1.50 -25.81 2.72
CA ARG A 223 -2.86 -26.37 2.66
C ARG A 223 -2.84 -27.88 2.88
N ALA A 224 -2.03 -28.60 2.12
CA ALA A 224 -1.93 -30.05 2.25
C ALA A 224 -1.44 -30.50 3.64
N ALA A 225 -0.49 -29.75 4.23
CA ALA A 225 0.07 -30.08 5.54
C ALA A 225 -0.84 -29.73 6.72
N LEU A 226 -1.57 -28.60 6.62
CA LEU A 226 -2.35 -28.05 7.73
C LEU A 226 -3.84 -28.30 7.61
N PHE A 227 -4.42 -28.17 6.42
CA PHE A 227 -5.87 -28.08 6.22
C PHE A 227 -6.47 -29.34 5.57
N GLY A 228 -5.70 -30.05 4.73
CA GLY A 228 -6.19 -31.17 3.95
C GLY A 228 -7.05 -30.73 2.75
N ASP A 229 -7.99 -31.58 2.34
CA ASP A 229 -8.84 -31.38 1.15
C ASP A 229 -10.16 -30.63 1.44
N ARG A 230 -10.40 -30.26 2.70
CA ARG A 230 -11.64 -29.62 3.14
C ARG A 230 -11.82 -28.22 2.53
N PRO A 231 -13.06 -27.70 2.39
CA PRO A 231 -13.29 -26.33 1.96
C PRO A 231 -12.69 -25.31 2.93
N VAL A 232 -12.03 -24.28 2.40
CA VAL A 232 -11.36 -23.23 3.19
C VAL A 232 -11.75 -21.86 2.66
N TRP A 233 -12.23 -20.98 3.55
CA TRP A 233 -12.36 -19.56 3.25
C TRP A 233 -11.52 -18.73 4.22
N ILE A 234 -11.01 -17.59 3.75
CA ILE A 234 -10.15 -16.71 4.53
C ILE A 234 -10.80 -15.35 4.74
N ALA A 235 -10.84 -14.91 5.99
CA ALA A 235 -11.13 -13.53 6.37
C ALA A 235 -9.82 -12.83 6.72
N ALA A 236 -9.31 -12.04 5.78
CA ALA A 236 -7.96 -11.51 5.86
C ALA A 236 -7.91 -10.05 6.29
N SER A 237 -7.01 -9.74 7.23
CA SER A 237 -6.79 -8.41 7.79
C SER A 237 -8.00 -7.84 8.56
N THR A 238 -8.66 -8.68 9.38
CA THR A 238 -9.82 -8.28 10.17
C THR A 238 -9.48 -7.23 11.24
N HIS A 239 -10.49 -6.44 11.60
CA HIS A 239 -10.42 -5.43 12.65
C HIS A 239 -11.44 -5.68 13.76
N GLU A 240 -11.23 -4.99 14.88
CA GLU A 240 -12.18 -4.99 15.98
C GLU A 240 -13.60 -4.67 15.51
N GLY A 241 -14.54 -5.51 15.92
CA GLY A 241 -15.95 -5.47 15.51
C GLY A 241 -16.28 -6.35 14.31
N GLU A 242 -15.33 -6.54 13.40
CA GLU A 242 -15.51 -7.37 12.19
C GLU A 242 -15.26 -8.86 12.47
N GLU A 243 -14.39 -9.19 13.43
CA GLU A 243 -14.16 -10.60 13.82
C GLU A 243 -15.43 -11.29 14.32
N THR A 244 -16.27 -10.57 15.05
CA THR A 244 -17.57 -11.06 15.49
C THR A 244 -18.46 -11.40 14.30
N ILE A 245 -18.56 -10.49 13.33
CA ILE A 245 -19.37 -10.69 12.12
C ILE A 245 -18.86 -11.91 11.33
N VAL A 246 -17.54 -12.01 11.14
CA VAL A 246 -16.92 -13.13 10.44
C VAL A 246 -17.21 -14.47 11.12
N LEU A 247 -17.21 -14.52 12.46
CA LEU A 247 -17.55 -15.73 13.21
C LEU A 247 -19.04 -16.08 13.10
N ASP A 248 -19.94 -15.09 13.16
CA ASP A 248 -21.38 -15.30 12.94
C ASP A 248 -21.65 -15.87 11.53
N VAL A 249 -20.95 -15.33 10.52
CA VAL A 249 -20.99 -15.83 9.13
C VAL A 249 -20.46 -17.25 9.05
N HIS A 250 -19.34 -17.55 9.72
CA HIS A 250 -18.76 -18.88 9.72
C HIS A 250 -19.70 -19.93 10.31
N GLU A 251 -20.37 -19.60 11.42
CA GLU A 251 -21.36 -20.48 12.06
C GLU A 251 -22.52 -20.79 11.10
N ALA A 252 -23.06 -19.78 10.42
CA ALA A 252 -24.11 -19.95 9.42
C ALA A 252 -23.66 -20.79 8.20
N LEU A 253 -22.42 -20.58 7.73
CA LEU A 253 -21.86 -21.35 6.61
C LEU A 253 -21.63 -22.83 6.97
N ARG A 254 -21.20 -23.13 8.21
CA ARG A 254 -20.99 -24.51 8.67
C ARG A 254 -22.27 -25.33 8.74
N ALA A 255 -23.44 -24.69 8.81
CA ALA A 255 -24.73 -25.38 8.69
C ALA A 255 -25.03 -25.86 7.26
N ARG A 256 -24.32 -25.34 6.25
CA ARG A 256 -24.48 -25.66 4.81
C ARG A 256 -23.30 -26.44 4.24
N HIS A 257 -22.12 -26.25 4.83
CA HIS A 257 -20.84 -26.83 4.41
C HIS A 257 -20.21 -27.55 5.59
N ASP A 258 -20.46 -28.86 5.67
CA ASP A 258 -19.80 -29.73 6.63
C ASP A 258 -18.27 -29.64 6.42
N ASP A 259 -17.54 -29.66 7.54
CA ASP A 259 -16.08 -29.56 7.52
C ASP A 259 -15.50 -28.27 6.89
N LEU A 260 -16.26 -27.17 6.78
CA LEU A 260 -15.69 -25.87 6.37
C LEU A 260 -14.68 -25.32 7.40
N LEU A 261 -13.51 -24.88 6.94
CA LEU A 261 -12.50 -24.19 7.74
C LEU A 261 -12.51 -22.69 7.47
N LEU A 262 -12.54 -21.88 8.55
CA LEU A 262 -12.24 -20.45 8.48
C LEU A 262 -10.76 -20.21 8.79
N VAL A 263 -10.03 -19.60 7.86
CA VAL A 263 -8.73 -18.98 8.15
C VAL A 263 -8.96 -17.53 8.57
N LEU A 264 -8.71 -17.21 9.84
CA LEU A 264 -8.93 -15.88 10.41
C LEU A 264 -7.59 -15.16 10.60
N VAL A 265 -7.43 -14.00 9.96
CA VAL A 265 -6.18 -13.23 9.99
C VAL A 265 -6.41 -11.83 10.55
N PRO A 266 -6.20 -11.59 11.86
CA PRO A 266 -6.30 -10.26 12.42
C PRO A 266 -5.24 -9.31 11.86
N ARG A 267 -5.60 -8.04 11.65
CA ARG A 267 -4.68 -7.05 11.07
C ARG A 267 -3.50 -6.71 11.99
N HIS A 268 -3.72 -6.80 13.31
CA HIS A 268 -2.90 -6.18 14.34
C HIS A 268 -2.40 -7.25 15.34
N PRO A 269 -1.07 -7.40 15.55
CA PRO A 269 -0.51 -8.39 16.47
C PRO A 269 -1.06 -8.32 17.90
N GLU A 270 -1.32 -7.11 18.39
CA GLU A 270 -1.88 -6.85 19.71
C GLU A 270 -3.28 -7.45 19.89
N ARG A 271 -3.98 -7.79 18.79
CA ARG A 271 -5.32 -8.40 18.80
C ARG A 271 -5.28 -9.92 18.82
N PHE A 272 -4.17 -10.58 18.53
CA PHE A 272 -4.13 -12.05 18.34
C PHE A 272 -4.70 -12.82 19.53
N ALA A 273 -4.28 -12.48 20.75
CA ALA A 273 -4.79 -13.13 21.96
C ALA A 273 -6.28 -12.88 22.18
N ALA A 274 -6.74 -11.64 21.98
CA ALA A 274 -8.15 -11.27 22.16
C ALA A 274 -9.05 -11.97 21.13
N VAL A 275 -8.58 -12.13 19.89
CA VAL A 275 -9.31 -12.84 18.84
C VAL A 275 -9.35 -14.34 19.13
N ARG A 276 -8.26 -14.95 19.59
CA ARG A 276 -8.26 -16.36 20.04
C ARG A 276 -9.31 -16.59 21.13
N GLU A 277 -9.33 -15.75 22.16
CA GLU A 277 -10.31 -15.82 23.24
C GLU A 277 -11.75 -15.64 22.74
N LEU A 278 -11.97 -14.74 21.76
CA LEU A 278 -13.28 -14.56 21.14
C LEU A 278 -13.77 -15.83 20.42
N VAL A 279 -12.89 -16.49 19.66
CA VAL A 279 -13.19 -17.75 18.96
C VAL A 279 -13.56 -18.85 19.95
N GLU A 280 -12.77 -19.00 21.01
CA GLU A 280 -13.00 -20.00 22.08
C GLU A 280 -14.32 -19.72 22.83
N LYS A 281 -14.62 -18.45 23.14
CA LYS A 281 -15.89 -18.04 23.79
C LYS A 281 -17.12 -18.30 22.93
N ARG A 282 -16.98 -18.27 21.61
CA ARG A 282 -18.03 -18.63 20.65
C ARG A 282 -18.21 -20.14 20.52
N GLY A 283 -17.42 -20.94 21.23
CA GLY A 283 -17.52 -22.41 21.21
C GLY A 283 -16.88 -23.06 19.97
N HIS A 284 -16.12 -22.31 19.18
CA HIS A 284 -15.38 -22.86 18.06
C HIS A 284 -14.05 -23.47 18.51
N SER A 285 -13.72 -24.63 17.96
CA SER A 285 -12.38 -25.20 18.05
C SER A 285 -11.40 -24.36 17.22
N VAL A 286 -10.25 -24.01 17.81
CA VAL A 286 -9.24 -23.15 17.20
C VAL A 286 -7.85 -23.77 17.28
N VAL A 287 -7.12 -23.69 16.16
CA VAL A 287 -5.67 -23.94 16.09
C VAL A 287 -5.02 -22.68 15.54
N SER A 288 -3.93 -22.23 16.15
CA SER A 288 -3.20 -21.04 15.73
C SER A 288 -1.96 -21.41 14.92
N ARG A 289 -1.48 -20.50 14.06
CA ARG A 289 -0.22 -20.69 13.31
C ARG A 289 0.97 -20.92 14.25
N THR A 290 1.00 -20.25 15.40
CA THR A 290 2.03 -20.47 16.42
C THR A 290 1.97 -21.85 17.10
N ASP A 291 0.86 -22.57 17.04
CA ASP A 291 0.75 -23.93 17.62
C ASP A 291 1.55 -24.96 16.79
N ARG A 292 1.88 -24.65 15.52
CA ARG A 292 2.70 -25.47 14.61
C ARG A 292 2.22 -26.92 14.44
N GLN A 293 0.91 -27.11 14.38
CA GLN A 293 0.27 -28.40 14.21
C GLN A 293 -0.82 -28.34 13.12
N PRO A 294 -1.16 -29.47 12.48
CA PRO A 294 -2.32 -29.55 11.59
C PRO A 294 -3.61 -29.18 12.31
N VAL A 295 -4.61 -28.68 11.57
CA VAL A 295 -5.85 -28.17 12.15
C VAL A 295 -6.78 -29.27 12.68
N GLY A 296 -6.66 -30.50 12.14
CA GLY A 296 -7.58 -31.59 12.47
C GLY A 296 -9.03 -31.18 12.27
N ASP A 297 -9.88 -31.43 13.27
CA ASP A 297 -11.31 -31.09 13.27
C ASP A 297 -11.59 -29.63 13.72
N ALA A 298 -10.56 -28.79 13.83
CA ALA A 298 -10.74 -27.39 14.19
C ALA A 298 -11.60 -26.66 13.15
N ALA A 299 -12.48 -25.78 13.62
CA ALA A 299 -13.34 -24.96 12.76
C ALA A 299 -12.61 -23.69 12.29
N VAL A 300 -11.70 -23.17 13.13
CA VAL A 300 -10.97 -21.94 12.88
C VAL A 300 -9.47 -22.18 12.93
N PHE A 301 -8.77 -21.72 11.89
CA PHE A 301 -7.33 -21.56 11.92
C PHE A 301 -6.97 -20.07 12.10
N LEU A 302 -6.34 -19.74 13.22
CA LEU A 302 -5.96 -18.36 13.54
C LEU A 302 -4.53 -18.07 13.06
N CYS A 303 -4.38 -17.14 12.12
CA CYS A 303 -3.08 -16.65 11.69
C CYS A 303 -2.59 -15.56 12.66
N ASP A 304 -1.89 -15.97 13.71
CA ASP A 304 -1.32 -15.12 14.77
C ASP A 304 0.17 -14.80 14.56
N THR A 305 0.54 -14.60 13.29
CA THR A 305 1.89 -14.29 12.82
C THR A 305 1.83 -13.24 11.73
N MET A 306 2.90 -12.45 11.60
CA MET A 306 2.94 -11.33 10.66
C MET A 306 3.62 -11.68 9.35
N GLY A 307 3.05 -11.22 8.23
CA GLY A 307 3.67 -11.31 6.91
C GLY A 307 3.36 -12.57 6.11
N GLU A 308 2.51 -13.46 6.62
CA GLU A 308 2.15 -14.73 5.99
C GLU A 308 0.79 -14.69 5.24
N VAL A 309 0.13 -13.53 5.14
CA VAL A 309 -1.21 -13.44 4.50
C VAL A 309 -1.23 -13.98 3.05
N PRO A 310 -0.26 -13.67 2.17
CA PRO A 310 -0.23 -14.25 0.82
C PRO A 310 -0.17 -15.77 0.79
N LEU A 311 0.53 -16.38 1.77
CA LEU A 311 0.61 -17.84 1.91
C LEU A 311 -0.77 -18.44 2.18
N PHE A 312 -1.52 -17.81 3.08
CA PHE A 312 -2.86 -18.28 3.46
C PHE A 312 -3.94 -17.94 2.43
N TYR A 313 -3.79 -16.87 1.64
CA TYR A 313 -4.60 -16.71 0.44
C TYR A 313 -4.39 -17.87 -0.53
N ALA A 314 -3.14 -18.24 -0.82
CA ALA A 314 -2.82 -19.36 -1.71
C ALA A 314 -3.28 -20.73 -1.19
N ALA A 315 -3.57 -20.84 0.11
CA ALA A 315 -4.10 -22.03 0.77
C ALA A 315 -5.65 -22.06 0.87
N SER A 316 -6.34 -21.01 0.40
CA SER A 316 -7.78 -20.84 0.58
C SER A 316 -8.54 -20.86 -0.74
N ASP A 317 -9.82 -21.26 -0.69
CA ASP A 317 -10.70 -21.39 -1.85
C ASP A 317 -11.46 -20.10 -2.17
N VAL A 318 -11.76 -19.28 -1.15
CA VAL A 318 -12.44 -17.98 -1.27
C VAL A 318 -11.87 -16.99 -0.26
N ALA A 319 -11.67 -15.73 -0.67
CA ALA A 319 -11.14 -14.68 0.19
C ALA A 319 -12.15 -13.54 0.43
N PHE A 320 -12.42 -13.27 1.70
CA PHE A 320 -13.00 -12.00 2.15
C PHE A 320 -11.88 -11.07 2.62
N VAL A 321 -11.74 -9.93 1.94
CA VAL A 321 -10.77 -8.88 2.31
C VAL A 321 -11.45 -7.93 3.28
N ALA A 322 -11.08 -8.05 4.54
CA ALA A 322 -11.71 -7.37 5.66
C ALA A 322 -11.28 -5.89 5.78
N GLY A 323 -11.57 -5.26 6.92
CA GLY A 323 -11.52 -3.81 7.10
C GLY A 323 -12.57 -3.08 6.24
N SER A 324 -13.54 -3.81 5.71
CA SER A 324 -14.41 -3.40 4.62
C SER A 324 -15.89 -3.50 4.96
N LEU A 325 -16.29 -4.34 5.94
CA LEU A 325 -17.63 -4.33 6.54
C LEU A 325 -17.76 -3.32 7.68
N VAL A 326 -16.62 -2.83 8.18
CA VAL A 326 -16.52 -1.74 9.15
C VAL A 326 -15.84 -0.53 8.49
N PRO A 327 -16.06 0.72 8.95
CA PRO A 327 -15.56 1.94 8.30
C PRO A 327 -14.05 2.17 8.51
N ILE A 328 -13.24 1.15 8.24
CA ILE A 328 -11.76 1.18 8.32
C ILE A 328 -11.14 1.53 6.97
N GLY A 329 -11.78 1.15 5.86
CA GLY A 329 -11.44 1.60 4.51
C GLY A 329 -10.86 0.54 3.58
N GLY A 330 -10.95 -0.73 3.97
CA GLY A 330 -10.55 -1.89 3.16
C GLY A 330 -9.05 -2.12 3.16
N HIS A 331 -8.66 -3.35 2.84
CA HIS A 331 -7.27 -3.77 2.67
C HIS A 331 -6.93 -4.13 1.22
N ASN A 332 -5.80 -4.80 1.02
CA ASN A 332 -5.21 -5.01 -0.30
C ASN A 332 -5.95 -6.10 -1.09
N LEU A 333 -6.78 -5.68 -2.05
CA LEU A 333 -7.47 -6.58 -2.98
C LEU A 333 -6.54 -7.25 -3.99
N LEU A 334 -5.36 -6.67 -4.27
CA LEU A 334 -4.48 -7.13 -5.34
C LEU A 334 -3.71 -8.41 -4.99
N GLU A 335 -3.41 -8.64 -3.71
CA GLU A 335 -2.72 -9.85 -3.23
C GLU A 335 -3.50 -11.13 -3.56
N PRO A 336 -4.75 -11.30 -3.07
CA PRO A 336 -5.52 -12.50 -3.39
C PRO A 336 -5.89 -12.59 -4.89
N ALA A 337 -6.10 -11.45 -5.55
CA ALA A 337 -6.30 -11.40 -7.00
C ALA A 337 -5.11 -11.97 -7.79
N SER A 338 -3.88 -11.65 -7.36
CA SER A 338 -2.66 -12.17 -8.00
C SER A 338 -2.54 -13.69 -7.94
N LEU A 339 -3.14 -14.30 -6.92
CA LEU A 339 -3.18 -15.74 -6.69
C LEU A 339 -4.38 -16.42 -7.33
N GLY A 340 -5.27 -15.67 -8.00
CA GLY A 340 -6.48 -16.21 -8.62
C GLY A 340 -7.53 -16.66 -7.61
N VAL A 341 -7.46 -16.18 -6.37
CA VAL A 341 -8.45 -16.49 -5.33
C VAL A 341 -9.69 -15.63 -5.57
N PRO A 342 -10.91 -16.18 -5.58
CA PRO A 342 -12.16 -15.43 -5.66
C PRO A 342 -12.28 -14.40 -4.53
N LEU A 343 -12.72 -13.18 -4.86
CA LEU A 343 -12.62 -12.02 -3.97
C LEU A 343 -13.97 -11.48 -3.54
N VAL A 344 -14.15 -11.31 -2.24
CA VAL A 344 -15.29 -10.61 -1.64
C VAL A 344 -14.78 -9.44 -0.79
N THR A 345 -15.46 -8.30 -0.85
CA THR A 345 -15.17 -7.14 -0.01
C THR A 345 -16.46 -6.48 0.48
N GLY A 346 -16.39 -5.76 1.59
CA GLY A 346 -17.49 -4.95 2.12
C GLY A 346 -17.63 -3.58 1.44
N PRO A 347 -18.53 -2.70 1.92
CA PRO A 347 -18.80 -1.38 1.31
C PRO A 347 -17.70 -0.34 1.56
N HIS A 348 -16.86 -0.50 2.59
CA HIS A 348 -15.93 0.52 3.03
C HIS A 348 -14.52 0.31 2.45
N ASN A 349 -14.27 0.79 1.21
CA ASN A 349 -12.97 0.63 0.53
C ASN A 349 -12.19 1.95 0.30
N PHE A 350 -12.41 2.99 1.12
CA PHE A 350 -11.87 4.33 0.87
C PHE A 350 -10.33 4.43 0.87
N ASN A 351 -9.58 3.46 1.42
CA ASN A 351 -8.11 3.44 1.35
C ASN A 351 -7.59 2.96 -0.02
N ALA A 352 -8.40 2.24 -0.78
CA ALA A 352 -8.04 1.66 -2.08
C ALA A 352 -9.20 1.77 -3.08
N GLN A 353 -9.96 2.87 -3.01
CA GLN A 353 -11.24 3.01 -3.71
C GLN A 353 -11.10 2.79 -5.22
N ASP A 354 -10.10 3.37 -5.86
CA ASP A 354 -9.92 3.23 -7.31
C ASP A 354 -9.63 1.77 -7.72
N ILE A 355 -9.00 0.97 -6.85
CA ILE A 355 -8.78 -0.47 -7.09
C ILE A 355 -10.09 -1.23 -6.87
N ALA A 356 -10.81 -0.95 -5.79
CA ALA A 356 -12.09 -1.60 -5.52
C ALA A 356 -13.12 -1.32 -6.62
N ASP A 357 -13.25 -0.06 -7.05
CA ASP A 357 -14.16 0.36 -8.11
C ASP A 357 -13.83 -0.36 -9.43
N LEU A 358 -12.54 -0.43 -9.81
CA LEU A 358 -12.09 -1.15 -11.00
C LEU A 358 -12.43 -2.65 -10.93
N PHE A 359 -12.18 -3.29 -9.78
CA PHE A 359 -12.47 -4.71 -9.59
C PHE A 359 -13.97 -5.00 -9.65
N LEU A 360 -14.80 -4.13 -9.08
CA LEU A 360 -16.26 -4.26 -9.12
C LEU A 360 -16.81 -4.03 -10.53
N GLU A 361 -16.33 -2.99 -11.23
CA GLU A 361 -16.73 -2.67 -12.61
C GLU A 361 -16.41 -3.81 -13.57
N LEU A 362 -15.25 -4.45 -13.41
CA LEU A 362 -14.81 -5.57 -14.27
C LEU A 362 -15.31 -6.94 -13.80
N GLY A 363 -16.16 -7.01 -12.76
CA GLY A 363 -16.71 -8.26 -12.24
C GLY A 363 -15.65 -9.22 -11.69
N ALA A 364 -14.55 -8.66 -11.17
CA ALA A 364 -13.40 -9.34 -10.58
C ALA A 364 -13.46 -9.44 -9.05
N CYS A 365 -14.44 -8.78 -8.43
CA CYS A 365 -14.73 -8.86 -7.00
C CYS A 365 -16.25 -8.80 -6.76
N ARG A 366 -16.73 -9.46 -5.72
CA ARG A 366 -18.10 -9.31 -5.20
C ARG A 366 -18.10 -8.34 -4.03
N ARG A 367 -19.00 -7.36 -4.06
CA ARG A 367 -19.29 -6.52 -2.89
C ARG A 367 -20.47 -7.12 -2.13
N VAL A 368 -20.34 -7.16 -0.81
CA VAL A 368 -21.42 -7.49 0.13
C VAL A 368 -21.62 -6.31 1.07
N ASP A 369 -22.86 -5.99 1.43
CA ASP A 369 -23.16 -4.87 2.32
C ASP A 369 -23.27 -5.29 3.80
N ASP A 370 -23.52 -6.57 4.09
CA ASP A 370 -23.68 -7.10 5.45
C ASP A 370 -23.28 -8.59 5.59
N ALA A 371 -23.54 -9.15 6.79
CA ALA A 371 -23.22 -10.52 7.16
C ALA A 371 -24.04 -11.55 6.36
N ASP A 372 -25.32 -11.28 6.11
CA ASP A 372 -26.21 -12.23 5.42
C ASP A 372 -25.80 -12.34 3.95
N GLU A 373 -25.50 -11.22 3.30
CA GLU A 373 -24.95 -11.21 1.94
C GLU A 373 -23.58 -11.90 1.86
N LEU A 374 -22.76 -11.79 2.91
CA LEU A 374 -21.49 -12.51 2.99
C LEU A 374 -21.71 -14.02 3.10
N VAL A 375 -22.66 -14.49 3.91
CA VAL A 375 -23.03 -15.93 3.98
C VAL A 375 -23.44 -16.44 2.61
N GLU A 376 -24.36 -15.75 1.93
CA GLU A 376 -24.86 -16.20 0.62
C GLU A 376 -23.74 -16.21 -0.42
N THR A 377 -22.92 -15.16 -0.48
CA THR A 377 -21.84 -15.05 -1.46
C THR A 377 -20.75 -16.11 -1.25
N ILE A 378 -20.31 -16.33 -0.01
CA ILE A 378 -19.29 -17.36 0.28
C ILE A 378 -19.87 -18.74 0.03
N SER A 379 -21.13 -19.00 0.42
CA SER A 379 -21.79 -20.28 0.17
C SER A 379 -21.92 -20.58 -1.33
N GLU A 380 -22.28 -19.57 -2.15
CA GLU A 380 -22.35 -19.70 -3.61
C GLU A 380 -20.98 -20.08 -4.18
N LEU A 381 -19.94 -19.33 -3.83
CA LEU A 381 -18.59 -19.54 -4.37
C LEU A 381 -18.00 -20.89 -3.96
N LEU A 382 -18.27 -21.37 -2.74
CA LEU A 382 -17.87 -22.70 -2.30
C LEU A 382 -18.64 -23.82 -3.02
N SER A 383 -19.91 -23.59 -3.36
CA SER A 383 -20.77 -24.58 -4.03
C SER A 383 -20.64 -24.58 -5.56
N ASN A 384 -20.09 -23.52 -6.14
CA ASN A 384 -20.00 -23.31 -7.59
C ASN A 384 -18.55 -23.05 -8.02
N PRO A 385 -17.76 -24.12 -8.25
CA PRO A 385 -16.35 -24.01 -8.65
C PRO A 385 -16.14 -23.22 -9.95
N ASP A 386 -17.10 -23.26 -10.88
CA ASP A 386 -17.00 -22.53 -12.15
C ASP A 386 -17.10 -21.02 -11.94
N GLU A 387 -18.03 -20.57 -11.09
CA GLU A 387 -18.17 -19.14 -10.75
C GLU A 387 -17.00 -18.65 -9.90
N ALA A 388 -16.54 -19.45 -8.93
CA ALA A 388 -15.33 -19.15 -8.17
C ALA A 388 -14.13 -18.98 -9.12
N ALA A 389 -13.88 -19.95 -10.00
CA ALA A 389 -12.78 -19.88 -10.95
C ALA A 389 -12.95 -18.72 -11.96
N ARG A 390 -14.19 -18.38 -12.36
CA ARG A 390 -14.45 -17.20 -13.19
C ARG A 390 -14.05 -15.91 -12.46
N LEU A 391 -14.45 -15.74 -11.20
CA LEU A 391 -14.15 -14.57 -10.39
C LEU A 391 -12.65 -14.44 -10.13
N GLY A 392 -11.97 -15.55 -9.78
CA GLY A 392 -10.52 -15.60 -9.60
C GLY A 392 -9.74 -15.23 -10.87
N ARG A 393 -10.11 -15.81 -12.03
CA ARG A 393 -9.52 -15.45 -13.33
C ARG A 393 -9.78 -13.99 -13.71
N ALA A 394 -10.95 -13.46 -13.40
CA ALA A 394 -11.24 -12.03 -13.62
C ALA A 394 -10.30 -11.15 -12.78
N GLY A 395 -10.06 -11.50 -11.50
CA GLY A 395 -9.06 -10.84 -10.66
C GLY A 395 -7.65 -10.84 -11.27
N GLN A 396 -7.17 -12.00 -11.72
CA GLN A 396 -5.87 -12.10 -12.39
C GLN A 396 -5.80 -11.28 -13.68
N LYS A 397 -6.85 -11.33 -14.50
CA LYS A 397 -6.94 -10.55 -15.74
C LYS A 397 -6.84 -9.05 -15.48
N VAL A 398 -7.50 -8.53 -14.44
CA VAL A 398 -7.37 -7.12 -14.04
C VAL A 398 -5.92 -6.78 -13.70
N LEU A 399 -5.19 -7.65 -12.99
CA LEU A 399 -3.77 -7.42 -12.74
C LEU A 399 -2.95 -7.46 -14.02
N GLU A 400 -3.13 -8.47 -14.87
CA GLU A 400 -2.39 -8.64 -16.12
C GLU A 400 -2.55 -7.44 -17.05
N GLU A 401 -3.77 -6.92 -17.21
CA GLU A 401 -4.06 -5.76 -18.06
C GLU A 401 -3.48 -4.45 -17.49
N ASN A 402 -3.24 -4.37 -16.18
CA ASN A 402 -2.72 -3.18 -15.51
C ASN A 402 -1.23 -3.28 -15.12
N ARG A 403 -0.56 -4.40 -15.43
CA ARG A 403 0.86 -4.64 -15.18
C ARG A 403 1.79 -3.91 -16.15
N GLY A 404 3.08 -3.96 -15.84
CA GLY A 404 4.18 -3.41 -16.63
C GLY A 404 4.46 -1.93 -16.36
N ALA A 405 3.78 -1.30 -15.40
CA ALA A 405 4.03 0.10 -15.07
C ALA A 405 5.43 0.28 -14.47
N LEU A 406 5.86 -0.69 -13.66
CA LEU A 406 7.20 -0.73 -13.10
C LEU A 406 8.29 -0.86 -14.17
N GLU A 407 8.15 -1.78 -15.14
CA GLU A 407 9.16 -1.95 -16.19
C GLU A 407 9.23 -0.71 -17.10
N ARG A 408 8.07 -0.14 -17.48
CA ARG A 408 8.03 1.13 -18.24
C ARG A 408 8.71 2.28 -17.49
N LEU A 409 8.53 2.34 -16.16
CA LEU A 409 9.21 3.31 -15.30
C LEU A 409 10.73 3.09 -15.28
N LEU A 410 11.19 1.83 -15.22
CA LEU A 410 12.62 1.50 -15.22
C LEU A 410 13.29 1.89 -16.53
N VAL A 411 12.65 1.65 -17.67
CA VAL A 411 13.13 2.12 -18.99
C VAL A 411 13.36 3.63 -19.01
N LEU A 412 12.49 4.39 -18.33
CA LEU A 412 12.60 5.84 -18.22
C LEU A 412 13.68 6.28 -17.22
N LEU A 413 13.88 5.51 -16.14
CA LEU A 413 14.80 5.83 -15.06
C LEU A 413 16.26 5.44 -15.37
N GLU A 414 16.49 4.30 -16.02
CA GLU A 414 17.84 3.76 -16.29
C GLU A 414 18.80 4.74 -16.94
N PRO A 415 18.43 5.45 -18.03
CA PRO A 415 19.31 6.43 -18.66
C PRO A 415 19.72 7.57 -17.72
N LEU A 416 18.94 7.83 -16.68
CA LEU A 416 19.18 8.91 -15.70
C LEU A 416 20.15 8.49 -14.59
N LEU A 417 20.37 7.18 -14.40
CA LEU A 417 21.22 6.62 -13.34
C LEU A 417 22.59 6.15 -13.84
N VAL A 418 22.73 5.92 -15.15
CA VAL A 418 23.98 5.51 -15.80
C VAL A 418 24.81 6.71 -16.28
N ALA A 419 24.23 7.90 -16.28
CA ALA A 419 24.81 9.14 -16.82
C ALA A 419 25.82 9.86 -15.90
#